data_AF-A0A078LAS8-F1
#
_entry.id   AF-A0A078LAS8-F1
#
_cell.length_a   1.000
_cell.length_b   1.000
_cell.length_c   1.000
_cell.angle_alpha   90.00
_cell.angle_beta   90.00
_cell.angle_gamma   90.00
#
_symmetry.space_group_name_H-M   'P 1'
#
loop_
_entity.id
_entity.type
_entity.pdbx_description
1 polymer ?
#
loop_
_entity_poly.entity_id
_entity_poly.type
_entity_poly.pdbx_seq_one_letter_code
_entity_poly.pdbx_strand_id
1 'polypeptide(L)'
;MKKKLLQMLNLRLLIIAFAFLMTLLTLFNSFYSAWRVQKQVLIENELSENQAYAERIASTIDLYLAVFMERLEYSASVIGQHFDDESIIAGEMMRMQRRDFGFDSVTLVDEKGKC
;
A
#
# COMPACT_ATOMS: atom_id res chain seq x y z
N MET A 1 19.37 -63.12 -37.19
CA MET A 1 18.97 -62.82 -35.79
C MET A 1 19.32 -61.40 -35.29
N LYS A 2 20.37 -60.71 -35.78
CA LYS A 2 20.80 -59.38 -35.26
C LYS A 2 19.81 -58.22 -35.50
N LYS A 3 19.01 -58.24 -36.58
CA LYS A 3 18.01 -57.18 -36.88
C LYS A 3 16.86 -57.07 -35.86
N LYS A 4 16.42 -58.19 -35.28
CA LYS A 4 15.31 -58.22 -34.30
C LYS A 4 15.72 -57.63 -32.94
N LEU A 5 16.98 -57.84 -32.54
CA LEU A 5 17.59 -57.24 -31.35
C LEU A 5 17.75 -55.73 -31.49
N LEU A 6 18.19 -55.24 -32.66
CA LEU A 6 18.28 -53.80 -32.96
C LEU A 6 16.90 -53.12 -33.04
N GLN A 7 15.87 -53.82 -33.53
CA GLN A 7 14.48 -53.32 -33.53
C GLN A 7 13.85 -53.31 -32.14
N MET A 8 14.10 -54.32 -31.31
CA MET A 8 13.64 -54.32 -29.91
C MET A 8 14.38 -53.27 -29.08
N LEU A 9 15.69 -53.08 -29.29
CA LEU A 9 16.44 -52.00 -28.64
C LEU A 9 15.90 -50.63 -29.09
N ASN A 10 15.64 -50.45 -30.39
CA ASN A 10 15.04 -49.23 -30.92
C ASN A 10 13.63 -48.97 -30.36
N LEU A 11 12.79 -50.00 -30.25
CA LEU A 11 11.44 -49.83 -29.74
C LEU A 11 11.45 -49.47 -28.25
N ARG A 12 12.32 -50.13 -27.46
CA ARG A 12 12.48 -49.81 -26.03
C ARG A 12 13.06 -48.42 -25.84
N LEU A 13 14.04 -48.02 -26.66
CA LEU A 13 14.62 -46.68 -26.66
C LEU A 13 13.58 -45.62 -27.05
N LEU A 14 12.70 -45.93 -28.02
CA LEU A 14 11.65 -45.04 -28.49
C LEU A 14 10.58 -44.82 -27.41
N ILE A 15 10.17 -45.88 -26.70
CA ILE A 15 9.23 -45.78 -25.58
C ILE A 15 9.84 -44.97 -24.43
N ILE A 16 11.12 -45.21 -24.10
CA ILE A 16 11.83 -44.45 -23.05
C ILE A 16 11.96 -42.97 -23.44
N ALA A 17 12.33 -42.68 -24.69
CA ALA A 17 12.42 -41.32 -25.20
C ALA A 17 11.05 -40.62 -25.15
N PHE A 18 9.98 -41.31 -25.51
CA PHE A 18 8.62 -40.77 -25.47
C PHE A 18 8.13 -40.51 -24.05
N ALA A 19 8.38 -41.43 -23.12
CA ALA A 19 8.06 -41.25 -21.71
C ALA A 19 8.84 -40.07 -21.10
N PHE A 20 10.12 -39.93 -21.46
CA PHE A 20 10.94 -38.80 -21.06
C PHE A 20 10.40 -37.48 -21.59
N LEU A 21 9.98 -37.45 -22.87
CA LEU A 21 9.39 -36.28 -23.51
C LEU A 21 8.06 -35.89 -22.86
N MET A 22 7.20 -36.85 -22.54
CA MET A 22 5.97 -36.61 -21.77
C MET A 22 6.28 -36.01 -20.40
N THR A 23 7.26 -36.57 -19.69
CA THR A 23 7.65 -36.09 -18.36
C THR A 23 8.20 -34.66 -18.45
N LEU A 24 9.00 -34.38 -19.48
CA LEU A 24 9.53 -33.05 -19.74
C LEU A 24 8.42 -32.05 -20.08
N LEU A 25 7.44 -32.45 -20.89
CA LEU A 25 6.25 -31.66 -21.19
C LEU A 25 5.42 -31.36 -19.94
N THR A 26 5.16 -32.35 -19.10
CA THR A 26 4.45 -32.17 -17.83
C THR A 26 5.22 -31.24 -16.89
N LEU A 27 6.54 -31.39 -16.82
CA LEU A 27 7.41 -30.51 -16.02
C LEU A 27 7.41 -29.09 -16.57
N PHE A 28 7.48 -28.91 -17.89
CA PHE A 28 7.44 -27.60 -18.53
C PHE A 28 6.08 -26.93 -18.33
N ASN A 29 5.00 -27.71 -18.38
CA ASN A 29 3.65 -27.22 -18.13
C ASN A 29 3.46 -26.83 -16.66
N SER A 30 3.98 -27.64 -15.74
CA SER A 30 3.99 -27.35 -14.30
C SER A 30 4.86 -26.15 -13.97
N PHE A 31 6.01 -26.00 -14.63
CA PHE A 31 6.89 -24.85 -14.48
C PHE A 31 6.28 -23.60 -15.07
N TYR A 32 5.66 -23.68 -16.25
CA TYR A 32 4.95 -22.57 -16.88
C TYR A 32 3.73 -22.12 -16.08
N SER A 33 2.97 -23.08 -15.53
CA SER A 33 1.86 -22.82 -14.62
C SER A 33 2.36 -22.20 -13.32
N ALA A 34 3.41 -22.75 -12.70
CA ALA A 34 4.02 -22.20 -11.50
C ALA A 34 4.59 -20.78 -11.73
N TRP A 35 5.21 -20.53 -12.89
CA TRP A 35 5.76 -19.23 -13.24
C TRP A 35 4.65 -18.20 -13.51
N ARG A 36 3.56 -18.60 -14.17
CA ARG A 36 2.38 -17.74 -14.39
C ARG A 36 1.65 -17.44 -13.08
N VAL A 37 1.49 -18.44 -12.21
CA VAL A 37 0.87 -18.29 -10.88
C VAL A 37 1.74 -17.44 -9.96
N GLN A 38 3.06 -17.60 -9.97
CA GLN A 38 3.96 -16.72 -9.21
C GLN A 38 3.95 -15.28 -9.71
N LYS A 39 3.89 -15.06 -11.03
CA LYS A 39 3.77 -13.71 -11.61
C LYS A 39 2.40 -13.08 -11.36
N GLN A 40 1.32 -13.85 -11.43
CA GLN A 40 -0.02 -13.37 -11.09
C GLN A 40 -0.09 -13.00 -9.62
N VAL A 41 0.55 -13.75 -8.72
CA VAL A 41 0.66 -13.36 -7.32
C VAL A 41 1.47 -12.07 -7.15
N LEU A 42 2.56 -11.84 -7.90
CA LEU A 42 3.28 -10.55 -7.83
C LEU A 42 2.50 -9.37 -8.44
N ILE A 43 1.73 -9.58 -9.51
CA ILE A 43 1.02 -8.50 -10.22
C ILE A 43 -0.38 -8.22 -9.63
N GLU A 44 -1.09 -9.25 -9.17
CA GLU A 44 -2.40 -9.11 -8.52
C GLU A 44 -2.27 -8.66 -7.06
N ASN A 45 -1.20 -9.05 -6.34
CA ASN A 45 -0.93 -8.48 -5.02
C ASN A 45 -0.59 -7.00 -5.13
N GLU A 46 0.17 -6.55 -6.13
CA GLU A 46 0.50 -5.12 -6.24
C GLU A 46 -0.74 -4.24 -6.43
N LEU A 47 -1.73 -4.62 -7.24
CA LEU A 47 -2.88 -3.73 -7.49
C LEU A 47 -3.89 -3.73 -6.33
N SER A 48 -4.22 -4.90 -5.76
CA SER A 48 -5.18 -4.99 -4.65
C SER A 48 -4.56 -4.52 -3.33
N GLU A 49 -3.28 -4.78 -3.08
CA GLU A 49 -2.60 -4.23 -1.91
C GLU A 49 -2.37 -2.74 -2.07
N ASN A 50 -2.02 -2.22 -3.26
CA ASN A 50 -1.90 -0.77 -3.45
C ASN A 50 -3.25 -0.06 -3.26
N GLN A 51 -4.37 -0.66 -3.69
CA GLN A 51 -5.69 -0.09 -3.45
C GLN A 51 -6.07 -0.12 -1.96
N ALA A 52 -5.91 -1.26 -1.29
CA ALA A 52 -6.15 -1.37 0.14
C ALA A 52 -5.20 -0.48 0.97
N TYR A 53 -3.96 -0.30 0.52
CA TYR A 53 -2.97 0.59 1.10
C TYR A 53 -3.34 2.06 0.90
N ALA A 54 -3.77 2.44 -0.31
CA ALA A 54 -4.27 3.79 -0.59
C ALA A 54 -5.52 4.10 0.24
N GLU A 55 -6.46 3.15 0.37
CA GLU A 55 -7.65 3.28 1.21
C GLU A 55 -7.29 3.35 2.70
N ARG A 56 -6.30 2.58 3.14
CA ARG A 56 -5.76 2.67 4.51
C ARG A 56 -5.10 4.02 4.78
N ILE A 57 -4.33 4.57 3.84
CA ILE A 57 -3.74 5.91 3.99
C ILE A 57 -4.84 6.97 3.98
N ALA A 58 -5.80 6.89 3.06
CA ALA A 58 -6.91 7.83 2.97
C ALA A 58 -7.71 7.86 4.27
N SER A 59 -8.15 6.71 4.77
CA SER A 59 -8.85 6.61 6.06
C SER A 59 -8.02 7.09 7.25
N THR A 60 -6.71 6.87 7.22
CA THR A 60 -5.80 7.42 8.24
C THR A 60 -5.74 8.95 8.16
N ILE A 61 -5.57 9.51 6.97
CA ILE A 61 -5.55 10.96 6.73
C ILE A 61 -6.87 11.61 7.14
N ASP A 62 -8.01 11.01 6.78
CA ASP A 62 -9.33 11.50 7.17
C ASP A 62 -9.47 11.58 8.69
N LEU A 63 -8.99 10.57 9.42
CA LEU A 63 -8.98 10.59 10.88
C LEU A 63 -8.08 11.70 11.43
N TYR A 64 -6.88 11.89 10.86
CA TYR A 64 -5.97 12.98 11.28
C TYR A 64 -6.56 14.36 11.00
N LEU A 65 -7.17 14.55 9.82
CA LEU A 65 -7.82 15.81 9.45
C LEU A 65 -9.00 16.12 10.37
N ALA A 66 -9.84 15.13 10.69
CA ALA A 66 -10.94 15.31 11.63
C ALA A 66 -10.45 15.80 13.01
N VAL A 67 -9.38 15.20 13.54
CA VAL A 67 -8.77 15.61 14.81
C VAL A 67 -8.20 17.03 14.72
N PHE A 68 -7.56 17.39 13.62
CA PHE A 68 -7.05 18.76 13.43
C PHE A 68 -8.16 19.79 13.34
N MET A 69 -9.28 19.47 12.66
CA MET A 69 -10.45 20.34 12.58
C MET A 69 -11.09 20.55 13.95
N GLU A 70 -11.26 19.49 14.75
CA GLU A 70 -11.81 19.59 16.11
C GLU A 70 -10.93 20.51 17.00
N ARG A 71 -9.61 20.38 16.90
CA ARG A 71 -8.67 21.23 17.65
C ARG A 71 -8.72 22.69 17.20
N LEU A 72 -8.84 22.93 15.88
CA LEU A 72 -8.98 24.28 15.33
C LEU A 72 -10.29 24.91 15.77
N GLU A 73 -11.40 24.16 15.73
CA GLU A 73 -12.71 24.63 16.19
C GLU A 73 -12.69 25.00 17.67
N TYR A 74 -12.10 24.14 18.52
CA TYR A 74 -11.94 24.44 19.93
C TYR A 74 -11.12 25.72 20.15
N SER A 75 -9.95 25.83 19.54
CA SER A 75 -9.10 27.03 19.67
C SER A 75 -9.78 28.28 19.14
N ALA A 76 -10.49 28.20 18.01
CA ALA A 76 -11.24 29.31 17.44
C ALA A 76 -12.40 29.73 18.36
N SER A 77 -13.09 28.79 19.01
CA SER A 77 -14.14 29.08 19.99
C SER A 77 -13.59 29.78 21.23
N VAL A 78 -12.43 29.33 21.75
CA VAL A 78 -11.78 29.95 22.92
C VAL A 78 -11.32 31.37 22.61
N ILE A 79 -10.61 31.56 21.49
CA ILE A 79 -10.16 32.88 21.01
C ILE A 79 -11.37 33.79 20.73
N GLY A 80 -12.42 33.24 20.11
CA GLY A 80 -13.66 33.94 19.79
C GLY A 80 -14.41 34.47 21.01
N GLN A 81 -14.33 33.77 22.15
CA GLN A 81 -14.92 34.20 23.42
C GLN A 81 -14.05 35.21 24.18
N HIS A 82 -12.76 35.32 23.86
CA HIS A 82 -11.78 36.11 24.60
C HIS A 82 -10.94 37.00 23.66
N PHE A 83 -11.61 37.68 22.71
CA PHE A 83 -10.95 38.53 21.71
C PHE A 83 -10.18 39.71 22.32
N ASP A 84 -10.58 40.20 23.48
CA ASP A 84 -9.94 41.33 24.17
C ASP A 84 -8.78 40.92 25.09
N ASP A 85 -8.55 39.62 25.29
CA ASP A 85 -7.50 39.10 26.18
C ASP A 85 -6.34 38.50 25.38
N GLU A 86 -5.38 39.35 25.06
CA GLU A 86 -4.17 39.02 24.31
C GLU A 86 -3.34 37.90 24.98
N SER A 87 -3.48 37.72 26.30
CA SER A 87 -2.79 36.66 27.04
C SER A 87 -3.39 35.27 26.78
N ILE A 88 -4.72 35.19 26.61
CA ILE A 88 -5.43 33.96 26.27
C ILE A 88 -5.15 33.57 24.82
N ILE A 89 -5.13 34.55 23.91
CA ILE A 89 -4.80 34.33 22.50
C ILE A 89 -3.36 33.82 22.35
N ALA A 90 -2.38 34.48 23.00
CA ALA A 90 -0.99 34.03 22.98
C ALA A 90 -0.81 32.64 23.62
N GLY A 91 -1.57 32.35 24.69
CA GLY A 91 -1.58 31.04 25.35
C GLY A 91 -2.08 29.91 24.45
N GLU A 92 -3.20 30.10 23.75
CA GLU A 92 -3.74 29.11 22.82
C GLU A 92 -2.86 28.94 21.57
N MET A 93 -2.31 30.02 21.01
CA MET A 93 -1.35 29.94 19.91
C MET A 93 -0.09 29.15 20.30
N MET A 94 0.48 29.42 21.49
CA MET A 94 1.62 28.65 21.99
C MET A 94 1.26 27.19 22.30
N ARG A 95 0.03 26.91 22.77
CA ARG A 95 -0.44 25.54 23.01
C ARG A 95 -0.52 24.74 21.71
N MET A 96 -1.11 25.32 20.66
CA MET A 96 -1.22 24.67 19.36
C MET A 96 0.14 24.42 18.71
N GLN A 97 1.07 25.40 18.80
CA GLN A 97 2.40 25.28 18.21
C GLN A 97 3.31 24.31 18.96
N ARG A 98 3.27 24.30 20.30
CA ARG A 98 4.29 23.60 21.11
C ARG A 98 3.85 22.23 21.63
N ARG A 99 2.54 21.96 21.73
CA ARG A 99 2.02 20.80 22.47
C ARG A 99 1.23 19.79 21.62
N ASP A 100 0.59 20.22 20.53
CA ASP A 100 -0.33 19.34 19.79
C ASP A 100 0.29 18.60 18.60
N PHE A 101 1.58 18.83 18.28
CA PHE A 101 2.35 18.17 17.20
C PHE A 101 1.66 18.18 15.81
N GLY A 102 0.62 19.00 15.61
CA GLY A 102 -0.21 19.01 14.41
C GLY A 102 0.00 20.21 13.49
N PHE A 103 0.54 21.31 14.02
CA PHE A 103 0.72 22.57 13.28
C PHE A 103 2.14 23.10 13.47
N ASP A 104 2.87 23.23 12.36
CA ASP A 104 4.22 23.81 12.35
C ASP A 104 4.19 25.34 12.55
N SER A 105 3.09 25.98 12.11
CA SER A 105 2.81 27.40 12.35
C SER A 105 1.31 27.63 12.54
N VAL A 106 0.96 28.60 13.38
CA VAL A 106 -0.42 29.03 13.65
C VAL A 106 -0.43 30.55 13.62
N THR A 107 -1.35 31.14 12.85
CA THR A 107 -1.47 32.59 12.68
C THR A 107 -2.92 33.00 12.85
N LEU A 108 -3.17 34.00 13.69
CA LEU A 108 -4.46 34.67 13.80
C LEU A 108 -4.49 35.83 12.82
N VAL A 109 -5.61 36.04 12.12
CA VAL A 109 -5.76 37.12 11.14
C VAL A 109 -7.05 37.89 11.44
N ASP A 110 -6.94 39.21 11.57
CA ASP A 110 -8.09 40.11 11.73
C ASP A 110 -8.89 40.24 10.41
N GLU A 111 -10.12 40.75 10.48
CA GLU A 111 -11.03 40.97 9.34
C GLU A 111 -10.38 41.78 8.19
N LYS A 112 -9.33 42.55 8.50
CA LYS A 112 -8.54 43.36 7.56
C LYS A 112 -7.36 42.61 6.93
N GLY A 113 -7.18 41.33 7.21
CA GLY A 113 -6.06 40.54 6.70
C GLY A 113 -4.73 40.80 7.41
N LYS A 114 -4.75 41.36 8.63
CA LYS A 114 -3.54 41.63 9.41
C LYS A 114 -3.32 40.53 10.44
N CYS A 115 -2.09 40.02 10.48
CA CYS A 115 -1.61 39.07 11.48
C CYS A 115 -0.94 39.79 12.65
#